data_AF-A0A7C3ATY2-F1
#
_entry.id   AF-A0A7C3ATY2-F1
#
_cell.length_a   1.000
_cell.length_b   1.000
_cell.length_c   1.000
_cell.angle_alpha   90.00
_cell.angle_beta   90.00
_cell.angle_gamma   90.00
#
_symmetry.space_group_name_H-M   'P 1'
#
loop_
_entity.id
_entity.type
_entity.pdbx_description
1 polymer ?
#
loop_
_entity_poly.entity_id
_entity_poly.type
_entity_poly.pdbx_seq_one_letter_code
_entity_poly.pdbx_strand_id
1 'polypeptide(L)' 'MPGKMALVDFPKCHHEKCGDGICVAALACPRKLLKQEKSGEIPMTDPAICQGCADCARACPLKAIQVVRT' A
#
# COMPACT_ATOMS: atom_id res chain seq x y z
N MET A 1 20.82 -6.43 -3.10
CA MET A 1 20.71 -5.04 -3.59
C MET A 1 19.69 -4.33 -2.71
N PRO A 2 20.03 -3.24 -2.01
CA PRO A 2 19.10 -2.54 -1.14
C PRO A 2 17.96 -1.95 -1.99
N GLY A 3 16.80 -2.61 -1.97
CA GLY A 3 15.63 -2.25 -2.76
C GLY A 3 14.80 -1.21 -2.02
N LYS A 4 14.20 -0.27 -2.75
CA LYS A 4 13.14 0.57 -2.19
C LYS A 4 11.86 -0.24 -2.15
N MET A 5 11.16 -0.28 -1.02
CA MET A 5 9.87 -0.96 -0.90
C MET A 5 8.82 -0.07 -0.27
N ALA A 6 7.56 -0.32 -0.62
CA ALA A 6 6.43 0.27 0.08
C ALA A 6 6.13 -0.52 1.35
N LEU A 7 5.88 0.18 2.45
CA LEU A 7 5.52 -0.35 3.74
C LEU A 7 4.22 0.31 4.19
N VAL A 8 3.29 -0.50 4.68
CA VAL A 8 2.01 -0.03 5.22
C VAL A 8 2.20 0.22 6.72
N ASP A 9 1.89 1.43 7.14
CA ASP A 9 1.86 1.87 8.52
C ASP A 9 0.51 1.46 9.13
N PHE A 10 0.47 0.28 9.78
CA PHE A 10 -0.75 -0.29 10.36
C PHE A 10 -1.47 0.69 11.32
N PRO A 11 -0.78 1.39 12.25
CA PRO A 11 -1.41 2.41 13.09
C PRO A 11 -2.13 3.54 12.34
N LYS A 12 -1.64 3.92 11.15
CA LYS A 12 -2.30 4.95 10.32
C LYS A 12 -3.35 4.38 9.38
N CYS A 13 -3.31 3.07 9.13
CA CYS A 13 -4.22 2.40 8.21
C CYS A 13 -5.56 2.16 8.90
N HIS A 14 -6.47 3.11 8.72
CA HIS A 14 -7.87 2.99 9.12
C HIS A 14 -8.71 2.52 7.94
N HIS A 15 -8.65 1.22 7.62
CA HIS A 15 -9.37 0.62 6.49
C HIS A 15 -10.89 0.87 6.55
N GLU A 16 -11.43 1.08 7.75
CA GLU A 16 -12.83 1.47 8.02
C GLU A 16 -13.17 2.89 7.54
N LYS A 17 -12.18 3.76 7.36
CA LYS A 17 -12.36 5.12 6.82
C LYS A 17 -12.19 5.17 5.30
N CYS A 18 -11.86 4.05 4.67
CA CYS A 18 -11.78 3.94 3.22
C CYS A 18 -13.17 3.60 2.66
N GLY A 19 -13.71 4.46 1.79
CA GLY A 19 -15.09 4.46 1.27
C GLY A 19 -15.79 3.08 1.18
N ASP A 20 -15.53 2.33 0.12
CA ASP A 20 -16.22 1.04 -0.14
C ASP A 20 -15.52 -0.17 0.51
N GLY A 21 -14.64 0.08 1.49
CA GLY A 21 -13.73 -0.93 2.02
C GLY A 21 -12.67 -1.39 1.01
N ILE A 22 -12.60 -0.81 -0.20
CA ILE A 22 -11.57 -1.11 -1.21
C ILE A 22 -10.42 -0.12 -1.07
N CYS A 23 -9.19 -0.63 -0.95
CA CYS A 23 -8.00 0.19 -0.86
C CYS A 23 -7.63 0.77 -2.23
N VAL A 24 -7.88 2.07 -2.39
CA VAL A 24 -7.47 2.85 -3.57
C VAL A 24 -5.96 2.78 -3.83
N ALA A 25 -5.14 2.62 -2.79
CA ALA A 25 -3.70 2.50 -2.95
C ALA A 25 -3.27 1.16 -3.55
N ALA A 26 -3.99 0.08 -3.25
CA ALA A 26 -3.79 -1.22 -3.87
C ALA A 26 -4.12 -1.15 -5.37
N LEU A 27 -5.24 -0.50 -5.72
CA LEU A 27 -5.64 -0.27 -7.12
C LEU A 27 -4.65 0.62 -7.87
N ALA A 28 -4.03 1.59 -7.19
CA ALA A 28 -3.04 2.48 -7.78
C ALA A 28 -1.69 1.79 -8.05
N CYS A 29 -1.44 0.58 -7.55
CA CYS A 29 -0.20 -0.13 -7.80
C CYS A 29 -0.20 -0.74 -9.22
N PRO A 30 0.54 -0.19 -10.21
CA PRO A 30 0.50 -0.72 -11.58
C PRO A 30 1.06 -2.14 -11.68
N ARG A 31 1.88 -2.53 -10.70
CA ARG A 31 2.52 -3.85 -10.61
C ARG A 31 1.73 -4.86 -9.77
N LYS A 32 0.57 -4.46 -9.20
CA LYS A 32 -0.29 -5.32 -8.37
C LYS A 32 0.45 -6.00 -7.20
N LEU A 33 1.43 -5.30 -6.62
CA LEU A 33 2.26 -5.80 -5.51
C LEU A 33 1.65 -5.48 -4.15
N LEU A 34 0.84 -4.43 -4.07
CA LEU A 34 0.04 -4.10 -2.90
C LEU A 34 -1.34 -4.72 -3.11
N LYS A 35 -1.61 -5.84 -2.45
CA LYS A 35 -2.85 -6.61 -2.62
C LYS A 35 -3.68 -6.58 -1.36
N GLN A 36 -4.98 -6.40 -1.54
CA GLN A 36 -5.97 -6.54 -0.49
C GLN A 36 -6.76 -7.81 -0.78
N GLU A 37 -6.75 -8.76 0.16
CA GLU A 37 -7.41 -10.06 -0.02
C GLU A 37 -8.93 -9.95 0.01
N LYS A 38 -9.48 -9.10 0.89
CA LYS A 38 -10.92 -8.84 1.00
C LYS A 38 -11.22 -7.37 1.27
N SER A 39 -12.39 -6.91 0.83
CA SER A 39 -12.90 -5.58 1.19
C SER A 39 -12.94 -5.41 2.71
N GLY A 40 -12.39 -4.30 3.20
CA GLY A 40 -12.24 -4.02 4.63
C GLY A 40 -10.99 -4.62 5.28
N GLU A 41 -10.09 -5.27 4.54
CA GLU A 41 -8.79 -5.70 5.06
C GLU A 41 -7.65 -4.74 4.69
N ILE A 42 -6.58 -4.81 5.48
CA ILE A 42 -5.36 -4.04 5.24
C ILE A 42 -4.60 -4.68 4.07
N PRO A 43 -4.17 -3.89 3.06
CA PRO A 43 -3.41 -4.44 1.96
C PRO A 43 -2.00 -4.86 2.38
N MET A 44 -1.54 -5.99 1.87
CA MET A 44 -0.18 -6.51 2.06
C MET A 44 0.68 -6.19 0.83
N THR A 45 1.90 -5.71 1.06
CA THR A 45 2.87 -5.44 -0.02
C THR A 45 3.81 -6.63 -0.17
N ASP A 46 4.04 -7.08 -1.39
CA ASP A 46 5.15 -8.00 -1.70
C ASP A 46 6.48 -7.21 -1.83
N PRO A 47 7.41 -7.33 -0.86
CA PRO A 47 8.66 -6.58 -0.87
C PRO A 47 9.67 -7.09 -1.90
N ALA A 48 9.54 -8.34 -2.37
CA ALA A 48 10.54 -8.97 -3.26
C ALA A 48 10.59 -8.30 -4.65
N ILE A 49 9.46 -7.73 -5.08
CA ILE A 49 9.29 -7.18 -6.43
C ILE A 49 9.09 -5.65 -6.40
N CYS A 50 8.86 -5.08 -5.21
CA CYS A 50 8.60 -3.65 -5.07
C CYS A 50 9.79 -2.81 -5.55
N GLN A 51 9.50 -1.83 -6.41
CA GLN A 51 10.51 -0.90 -6.96
C GLN A 51 10.47 0.48 -6.27
N GLY A 52 9.54 0.69 -5.34
CA GLY A 52 9.40 1.95 -4.63
C GLY A 52 8.97 3.15 -5.50
N CYS A 53 8.12 2.94 -6.50
CA CYS A 53 7.58 4.02 -7.38
C CYS A 53 6.63 5.01 -6.66
N ALA A 54 6.20 4.66 -5.45
CA ALA A 54 5.36 5.47 -4.56
C ALA A 54 3.94 5.79 -5.07
N ASP A 55 3.43 5.11 -6.11
CA ASP A 55 2.06 5.30 -6.59
C ASP A 55 1.02 5.01 -5.50
N CYS A 56 1.17 3.89 -4.79
CA CYS A 56 0.31 3.53 -3.66
C CYS A 56 0.38 4.55 -2.51
N ALA A 57 1.57 5.09 -2.22
CA ALA A 57 1.75 6.11 -1.20
C ALA A 57 1.05 7.43 -1.56
N ARG A 58 1.09 7.83 -2.84
CA ARG A 58 0.37 9.02 -3.33
C ARG A 58 -1.14 8.84 -3.35
N ALA A 59 -1.61 7.64 -3.67
CA ALA A 59 -3.04 7.35 -3.78
C ALA A 59 -3.73 7.15 -2.42
N CYS A 60 -3.00 6.80 -1.36
CA CYS A 60 -3.58 6.58 -0.04
C CYS A 60 -4.03 7.91 0.62
N PRO A 61 -5.34 8.15 0.83
CA PRO A 61 -5.82 9.40 1.41
C PRO A 61 -5.39 9.56 2.87
N LEU A 62 -5.23 8.44 3.59
CA LEU A 62 -4.78 8.42 4.99
C LEU A 62 -3.26 8.56 5.13
N LYS A 63 -2.52 8.62 4.01
CA LYS A 63 -1.05 8.64 3.98
C LYS A 63 -0.42 7.52 4.85
N ALA A 64 -1.09 6.36 4.87
CA ALA A 64 -0.69 5.20 5.66
C ALA A 64 0.35 4.31 4.96
N ILE A 65 0.90 4.73 3.82
CA ILE A 65 1.88 3.95 3.05
C ILE A 65 3.11 4.80 2.83
N GLN A 66 4.27 4.25 3.13
CA GLN A 66 5.57 4.92 2.98
C GLN A 66 6.50 4.08 2.12
N VAL A 67 7.32 4.73 1.31
CA VAL A 67 8.40 4.04 0.58
C VAL A 67 9.70 4.21 1.36
N VAL A 68 10.24 3.10 1.84
CA VAL A 68 11.48 3.03 2.61
C VAL A 68 12.60 2.44 1.76
N ARG A 69 13.85 2.79 2.09
CA ARG A 69 15.05 2.14 1.56
C ARG A 69 15.52 1.12 2.59
N THR A 70 15.60 -0.14 2.20
CA THR A 70 16.19 -1.23 3.00
C THR A 70 17.56 -1.58 2.45
#